data_AF-A0A929MP25-F1
#
_entry.id   AF-A0A929MP25-F1
#
_cell.length_a   1.000
_cell.length_b   1.000
_cell.length_c   1.000
_cell.angle_alpha   90.00
_cell.angle_beta   90.00
_cell.angle_gamma   90.00
#
_symmetry.space_group_name_H-M   'P 1'
#
loop_
_entity.id
_entity.type
_entity.pdbx_description
1 polymer ?
#
loop_
_entity_poly.entity_id
_entity_poly.type
_entity_poly.pdbx_seq_one_letter_code
_entity_poly.pdbx_strand_id
1 'polypeptide(L)'
;MDELVLLKELIAIGLAGVFYSKDVFDTERYERIQVIAKELIAQRSNLTREQLDLGFDGEYGYQTPKVDTRAVVWRDGKILLVQEADGRWALPGGWMDVTETLTSNALKELWEEAGVVGQAKRLIMIQDRNLHNPGHSPLTILKCFIECDYQNQNFQANVETQAAEFFAPDDLPELFEAKSSYQQIALCHEAYQAGERWQVLID
;
A
#
# COMPACT_ATOMS: atom_id res chain seq x y z
N MET A 1 -1.24 13.98 -19.46
CA MET A 1 -0.37 13.22 -18.55
C MET A 1 0.13 14.21 -17.51
N ASP A 2 -0.02 13.89 -16.22
CA ASP A 2 0.43 14.75 -15.13
C ASP A 2 1.96 14.97 -15.24
N GLU A 3 2.41 16.21 -15.11
CA GLU A 3 3.84 16.58 -15.14
C GLU A 3 4.62 15.78 -14.11
N LEU A 4 4.04 15.51 -12.93
CA LEU A 4 4.68 14.74 -11.87
C LEU A 4 4.92 13.28 -12.28
N VAL A 5 4.03 12.69 -13.10
CA VAL A 5 4.18 11.32 -13.61
C VAL A 5 5.37 11.24 -14.57
N LEU A 6 5.49 12.21 -15.48
CA LEU A 6 6.62 12.29 -16.42
C LEU A 6 7.97 12.43 -15.68
N LEU A 7 8.00 13.23 -14.61
CA LEU A 7 9.22 13.41 -13.82
C LEU A 7 9.63 12.13 -13.08
N LYS A 8 8.67 11.36 -12.55
CA LYS A 8 8.94 10.04 -11.95
C LYS A 8 9.46 9.05 -12.98
N GLU A 9 8.88 9.05 -14.18
CA GLU A 9 9.34 8.19 -15.28
C GLU A 9 10.79 8.51 -15.66
N LEU A 10 11.18 9.80 -15.73
CA LEU A 10 12.56 10.20 -15.97
C LEU A 10 13.53 9.72 -14.88
N ILE A 11 13.12 9.76 -13.60
CA ILE A 11 13.92 9.20 -12.50
C ILE A 11 14.10 7.70 -12.69
N ALA A 12 13.02 6.96 -12.97
CA ALA A 12 13.07 5.51 -13.17
C ALA A 12 13.97 5.12 -14.37
N ILE A 13 13.87 5.84 -15.49
CA ILE A 13 14.74 5.65 -16.66
C ILE A 13 16.20 5.91 -16.29
N GLY A 14 16.48 6.99 -15.57
CA GLY A 14 17.82 7.31 -15.12
C GLY A 14 18.41 6.25 -14.19
N LEU A 15 17.65 5.76 -13.20
CA LEU A 15 18.10 4.70 -12.29
C LEU A 15 18.38 3.39 -13.04
N ALA A 16 17.49 3.00 -13.96
CA ALA A 16 17.70 1.86 -14.84
C ALA A 16 18.98 2.01 -15.68
N GLY A 17 19.20 3.22 -16.23
CA GLY A 17 20.40 3.55 -17.00
C GLY A 17 21.68 3.41 -16.18
N VAL A 18 21.71 3.94 -14.96
CA VAL A 18 22.86 3.77 -14.04
C VAL A 18 23.12 2.30 -13.72
N PHE A 19 22.07 1.52 -13.49
CA PHE A 19 22.20 0.11 -13.11
C PHE A 19 22.70 -0.77 -14.26
N TYR A 20 22.19 -0.57 -15.48
CA TYR A 20 22.49 -1.44 -16.63
C TYR A 20 23.63 -0.94 -17.52
N SER A 21 23.99 0.35 -17.46
CA SER A 21 25.05 0.91 -18.30
C SER A 21 26.41 0.28 -17.98
N LYS A 22 27.21 0.09 -19.04
CA LYS A 22 28.62 -0.34 -18.93
C LYS A 22 29.59 0.77 -19.34
N ASP A 23 29.07 1.92 -19.78
CA ASP A 23 29.86 3.08 -20.21
C ASP A 23 29.79 4.18 -19.14
N VAL A 24 30.96 4.68 -18.73
CA VAL A 24 31.09 5.67 -17.65
C VAL A 24 30.47 7.02 -18.02
N PHE A 25 30.49 7.42 -19.28
CA PHE A 25 29.89 8.67 -19.72
C PHE A 25 28.37 8.57 -19.78
N ASP A 26 27.83 7.42 -20.18
CA ASP A 26 26.39 7.19 -20.12
C ASP A 26 25.88 7.13 -18.69
N THR A 27 26.62 6.51 -17.76
CA THR A 27 26.27 6.51 -16.34
C THR A 27 26.17 7.93 -15.78
N GLU A 28 27.15 8.81 -16.04
CA GLU A 28 27.09 10.23 -15.63
C GLU A 28 25.87 10.96 -16.21
N ARG A 29 25.50 10.67 -17.46
CA ARG A 29 24.30 11.25 -18.10
C ARG A 29 23.03 10.79 -17.40
N TYR A 30 22.91 9.51 -17.09
CA TYR A 30 21.76 8.96 -16.39
C TYR A 30 21.63 9.49 -14.96
N GLU A 31 22.74 9.65 -14.23
CA GLU A 31 22.76 10.33 -12.93
C GLU A 31 22.25 11.77 -13.05
N ARG A 32 22.70 12.50 -14.09
CA ARG A 32 22.26 13.90 -14.29
C ARG A 32 20.77 14.01 -14.59
N ILE A 33 20.19 13.09 -15.36
CA ILE A 33 18.74 13.06 -15.65
C ILE A 33 17.94 12.94 -14.35
N GLN A 34 18.34 12.04 -13.45
CA GLN A 34 17.68 11.85 -12.15
C GLN A 34 17.77 13.12 -11.30
N VAL A 35 18.95 13.77 -11.28
CA VAL A 35 19.17 15.00 -10.55
C VAL A 35 18.22 16.11 -11.02
N ILE A 36 18.08 16.29 -12.34
CA ILE A 36 17.19 17.30 -12.92
C ILE A 36 15.73 16.99 -12.57
N ALA A 37 15.30 15.73 -12.75
CA ALA A 37 13.92 15.36 -12.49
C ALA A 37 13.53 15.58 -11.01
N LYS A 38 14.41 15.22 -10.06
CA LYS A 38 14.19 15.48 -8.63
C LYS A 38 14.17 16.97 -8.28
N GLU A 39 15.03 17.78 -8.89
CA GLU A 39 14.99 19.25 -8.72
C GLU A 39 13.62 19.81 -9.16
N LEU A 40 13.08 19.33 -10.28
CA LEU A 40 11.76 19.75 -10.77
C LEU A 40 10.63 19.29 -9.85
N ILE A 41 10.69 18.07 -9.30
CA ILE A 41 9.72 17.60 -8.30
C ILE A 41 9.78 18.44 -7.03
N ALA A 42 10.97 18.76 -6.52
CA ALA A 42 11.15 19.57 -5.32
C ALA A 42 10.59 21.00 -5.50
N GLN A 43 10.70 21.59 -6.69
CA GLN A 43 10.11 22.91 -6.97
C GLN A 43 8.59 22.92 -7.06
N ARG A 44 7.98 21.75 -7.28
CA ARG A 44 6.53 21.58 -7.52
C ARG A 44 5.81 20.91 -6.35
N SER A 45 6.54 20.48 -5.33
CA SER A 45 6.01 19.79 -4.15
C SER A 45 6.61 20.38 -2.87
N ASN A 46 6.13 19.93 -1.72
CA ASN A 46 6.72 20.28 -0.43
C ASN A 46 7.87 19.35 -0.03
N LEU A 47 8.41 18.56 -0.97
CA LEU A 47 9.48 17.60 -0.72
C LEU A 47 10.85 18.26 -0.91
N THR A 48 11.75 18.02 0.03
CA THR A 48 13.15 18.42 -0.09
C THR A 48 13.91 17.47 -1.02
N ARG A 49 15.06 17.92 -1.52
CA ARG A 49 15.93 17.07 -2.32
C ARG A 49 16.38 15.82 -1.56
N GLU A 50 16.70 15.96 -0.29
CA GLU A 50 17.07 14.86 0.60
C GLU A 50 15.95 13.83 0.76
N GLN A 51 14.69 14.28 0.90
CA GLN A 51 13.53 13.38 0.96
C GLN A 51 13.33 12.62 -0.36
N LEU A 52 13.60 13.26 -1.50
CA LEU A 52 13.54 12.61 -2.81
C LEU A 52 14.69 11.62 -3.01
N ASP A 53 15.91 11.96 -2.61
CA ASP A 53 17.04 11.03 -2.70
C ASP A 53 16.80 9.79 -1.82
N LEU A 54 16.29 9.95 -0.59
CA LEU A 54 15.89 8.81 0.25
C LEU A 54 14.75 7.97 -0.37
N GLY A 55 13.78 8.64 -0.99
CA GLY A 55 12.63 7.96 -1.60
C GLY A 55 12.95 7.21 -2.89
N PHE A 56 13.94 7.67 -3.65
CA PHE A 56 14.27 7.12 -4.97
C PHE A 56 15.61 6.35 -5.03
N ASP A 57 16.64 6.77 -4.30
CA ASP A 57 17.99 6.19 -4.42
C ASP A 57 18.26 5.08 -3.39
N GLY A 58 17.28 4.79 -2.53
CA GLY A 58 17.42 3.77 -1.47
C GLY A 58 17.45 2.32 -1.98
N GLU A 59 17.22 2.07 -3.26
CA GLU A 59 17.17 0.73 -3.85
C GLU A 59 18.34 0.48 -4.81
N TYR A 60 19.06 -0.62 -4.62
CA TYR A 60 20.00 -1.14 -5.61
C TYR A 60 19.22 -1.89 -6.70
N GLY A 61 19.09 -1.32 -7.89
CA GLY A 61 18.44 -1.96 -9.03
C GLY A 61 17.40 -1.10 -9.74
N TYR A 62 16.51 -1.75 -10.48
CA TYR A 62 15.39 -1.12 -11.16
C TYR A 62 14.26 -0.84 -10.18
N GLN A 63 13.78 0.40 -10.14
CA GLN A 63 12.66 0.76 -9.26
C GLN A 63 11.37 0.09 -9.69
N THR A 64 10.65 -0.45 -8.71
CA THR A 64 9.32 -1.03 -8.90
C THR A 64 8.29 -0.31 -8.04
N PRO A 65 6.98 -0.46 -8.34
CA PRO A 65 5.95 -0.05 -7.41
C PRO A 65 6.14 -0.71 -6.04
N LYS A 66 5.89 0.05 -4.98
CA LYS A 66 5.83 -0.50 -3.62
C LYS A 66 4.57 -1.34 -3.47
N VAL A 67 4.60 -2.32 -2.58
CA VAL A 67 3.47 -3.21 -2.32
C VAL A 67 2.96 -2.99 -0.90
N ASP A 68 1.67 -2.73 -0.76
CA ASP A 68 0.92 -2.62 0.51
C ASP A 68 -0.07 -3.79 0.58
N THR A 69 -0.16 -4.48 1.71
CA THR A 69 -1.14 -5.56 1.92
C THR A 69 -2.19 -5.13 2.92
N ARG A 70 -3.45 -5.47 2.65
CA ARG A 70 -4.60 -5.24 3.55
C ARG A 70 -5.27 -6.57 3.87
N ALA A 71 -5.33 -6.92 5.15
CA ALA A 71 -6.04 -8.11 5.60
C ALA A 71 -7.54 -7.80 5.74
N VAL A 72 -8.37 -8.64 5.13
CA VAL A 72 -9.83 -8.52 5.13
C VAL A 72 -10.40 -9.73 5.87
N VAL A 73 -10.94 -9.48 7.06
CA VAL A 73 -11.54 -10.53 7.90
C VAL A 73 -13.00 -10.22 8.13
N TRP A 74 -13.85 -11.22 7.86
CA TRP A 74 -15.29 -11.14 8.10
C TRP A 74 -15.69 -12.05 9.25
N ARG A 75 -16.57 -11.55 10.12
CA ARG A 75 -17.21 -12.32 11.18
C ARG A 75 -18.65 -11.85 11.37
N ASP A 76 -19.59 -12.78 11.29
CA ASP A 76 -21.03 -12.49 11.49
C ASP A 76 -21.55 -11.32 10.60
N GLY A 77 -21.08 -11.26 9.35
CA GLY A 77 -21.43 -10.20 8.40
C GLY A 77 -20.77 -8.84 8.64
N LYS A 78 -19.84 -8.76 9.59
CA LYS A 78 -19.09 -7.55 9.95
C LYS A 78 -17.62 -7.67 9.54
N ILE A 79 -17.01 -6.54 9.17
CA ILE A 79 -15.60 -6.46 8.76
C ILE A 79 -14.73 -5.99 9.92
N LEU A 80 -13.56 -6.61 10.09
CA LEU A 80 -12.55 -6.19 11.06
C LEU A 80 -11.87 -4.90 10.60
N LEU A 81 -11.78 -3.92 11.49
CA LEU A 81 -10.98 -2.71 11.32
C LEU A 81 -10.12 -2.49 12.58
N VAL A 82 -9.01 -1.78 12.41
CA VAL A 82 -8.13 -1.32 13.50
C VAL A 82 -8.14 0.20 13.59
N GLN A 83 -8.02 0.73 14.81
CA GLN A 83 -8.01 2.16 15.08
C GLN A 83 -6.58 2.66 15.24
N GLU A 84 -6.23 3.68 14.48
CA GLU A 84 -4.94 4.37 14.53
C GLU A 84 -4.88 5.33 15.73
N ALA A 85 -3.68 5.82 16.04
CA ALA A 85 -3.47 6.81 17.10
C ALA A 85 -4.27 8.12 16.92
N ASP A 86 -4.67 8.46 15.70
CA ASP A 86 -5.49 9.65 15.40
C ASP A 86 -7.01 9.41 15.51
N GLY A 87 -7.43 8.19 15.88
CA GLY A 87 -8.81 7.82 16.12
C GLY A 87 -9.57 7.30 14.89
N ARG A 88 -8.99 7.40 13.69
CA ARG A 88 -9.59 6.86 12.46
C ARG A 88 -9.30 5.37 12.29
N TRP A 89 -10.09 4.72 11.44
CA TRP A 89 -10.06 3.27 11.27
C TRP A 89 -9.63 2.83 9.89
N ALA A 90 -8.94 1.70 9.78
CA ALA A 90 -8.54 1.10 8.51
C ALA A 90 -8.57 -0.43 8.59
N LEU A 91 -8.45 -1.08 7.43
CA LEU A 91 -8.14 -2.51 7.42
C LEU A 91 -6.74 -2.74 7.97
N PRO A 92 -6.53 -3.82 8.76
CA PRO A 92 -5.21 -4.17 9.22
C PRO A 92 -4.25 -4.32 8.04
N GLY A 93 -3.06 -3.73 8.13
CA GLY A 93 -2.09 -3.83 7.06
C GLY A 93 -1.11 -2.68 6.91
N GLY A 94 -0.04 -2.97 6.19
CA GLY A 94 1.00 -2.02 5.86
C GLY A 94 1.83 -2.47 4.67
N TRP A 95 3.06 -1.96 4.62
CA TRP A 95 4.03 -2.31 3.60
C TRP A 95 4.36 -3.80 3.63
N MET A 96 4.58 -4.39 2.45
CA MET A 96 5.07 -5.76 2.35
C MET A 96 6.56 -5.80 2.67
N ASP A 97 6.93 -6.52 3.73
CA ASP A 97 8.32 -6.73 4.08
C ASP A 97 9.06 -7.54 3.02
N VAL A 98 10.36 -7.25 2.85
CA VAL A 98 11.21 -7.87 1.80
C VAL A 98 11.35 -9.39 1.95
N THR A 99 11.11 -9.93 3.15
CA THR A 99 11.18 -11.37 3.46
C THR A 99 9.83 -12.06 3.42
N GLU A 100 8.75 -11.33 3.16
CA GLU A 100 7.39 -11.83 3.26
C GLU A 100 6.75 -12.06 1.88
N THR A 101 5.83 -13.01 1.85
CA THR A 101 4.89 -13.17 0.74
C THR A 101 3.66 -12.27 0.96
N LEU A 102 2.84 -12.05 -0.06
CA LEU A 102 1.59 -11.29 0.08
C LEU A 102 0.71 -11.81 1.21
N THR A 103 0.58 -13.13 1.32
CA THR A 103 -0.28 -13.77 2.32
C THR A 103 0.35 -13.77 3.70
N SER A 104 1.67 -14.04 3.81
CA SER A 104 2.34 -14.03 5.11
C SER A 104 2.45 -12.62 5.68
N ASN A 105 2.66 -11.59 4.85
CA ASN A 105 2.64 -10.20 5.32
C ASN A 105 1.25 -9.79 5.82
N ALA A 106 0.18 -10.10 5.06
CA ALA A 106 -1.18 -9.80 5.50
C ALA A 106 -1.54 -10.49 6.84
N LEU A 107 -1.07 -11.73 7.04
CA LEU A 107 -1.27 -12.45 8.30
C LEU A 107 -0.42 -11.89 9.44
N LYS A 108 0.82 -11.43 9.16
CA LYS A 108 1.70 -10.76 10.11
C LYS A 108 1.02 -9.50 10.66
N GLU A 109 0.63 -8.60 9.77
CA GLU A 109 -0.06 -7.34 10.12
C GLU A 109 -1.37 -7.61 10.85
N LEU A 110 -2.17 -8.58 10.40
CA LEU A 110 -3.42 -8.97 11.06
C LEU A 110 -3.19 -9.42 12.52
N TRP A 111 -2.09 -10.13 12.79
CA TRP A 111 -1.72 -10.55 14.13
C TRP A 111 -1.19 -9.38 14.97
N GLU A 112 -0.29 -8.56 14.42
CA GLU A 112 0.34 -7.43 15.13
C GLU A 112 -0.68 -6.34 15.48
N GLU A 113 -1.52 -5.97 14.51
CA GLU A 113 -2.43 -4.82 14.62
C GLU A 113 -3.77 -5.18 15.27
N ALA A 114 -4.27 -6.42 15.10
CA ALA A 114 -5.59 -6.83 15.58
C ALA A 114 -5.58 -8.03 16.53
N GLY A 115 -4.43 -8.67 16.74
CA GLY A 115 -4.32 -9.89 17.56
C GLY A 115 -5.06 -11.09 16.97
N VAL A 116 -5.43 -11.06 15.68
CA VAL A 116 -6.23 -12.11 15.05
C VAL A 116 -5.32 -13.19 14.46
N VAL A 117 -5.64 -14.45 14.75
CA VAL A 117 -5.00 -15.61 14.11
C VAL A 117 -5.94 -16.16 13.04
N GLY A 118 -5.38 -16.45 11.87
CA GLY A 118 -6.13 -16.84 10.69
C GLY A 118 -5.29 -17.52 9.62
N GLN A 119 -5.92 -17.81 8.49
CA GLN A 119 -5.26 -18.27 7.27
C GLN A 119 -5.70 -17.39 6.10
N ALA A 120 -4.78 -17.08 5.19
CA ALA A 120 -5.12 -16.38 3.97
C ALA A 120 -5.91 -17.30 3.03
N LYS A 121 -7.03 -16.82 2.52
CA LYS A 121 -7.95 -17.58 1.67
C LYS A 121 -7.74 -17.26 0.20
N ARG A 122 -7.81 -15.97 -0.14
CA ARG A 122 -7.74 -15.50 -1.53
C ARG A 122 -7.44 -14.01 -1.62
N LEU A 123 -6.94 -13.60 -2.78
CA LEU A 123 -6.83 -12.21 -3.18
C LEU A 123 -8.21 -11.69 -3.60
N ILE A 124 -8.60 -10.52 -3.09
CA ILE A 124 -9.85 -9.83 -3.45
C ILE A 124 -9.60 -8.86 -4.60
N MET A 125 -8.57 -8.03 -4.48
CA MET A 125 -8.23 -7.02 -5.47
C MET A 125 -6.78 -6.55 -5.37
N ILE A 126 -6.26 -6.02 -6.49
CA ILE A 126 -5.01 -5.26 -6.57
C ILE A 126 -5.33 -3.90 -7.21
N GLN A 127 -5.01 -2.83 -6.51
CA GLN A 127 -5.32 -1.47 -6.95
C GLN A 127 -4.10 -0.54 -6.89
N ASP A 128 -3.97 0.38 -7.84
CA ASP A 128 -3.08 1.52 -7.75
C ASP A 128 -3.67 2.54 -6.75
N ARG A 129 -2.93 2.81 -5.67
CA ARG A 129 -3.32 3.79 -4.66
C ARG A 129 -3.75 5.13 -5.26
N ASN A 130 -3.04 5.64 -6.27
CA ASN A 130 -3.30 6.97 -6.83
C ASN A 130 -4.61 7.06 -7.61
N LEU A 131 -5.22 5.93 -7.97
CA LEU A 131 -6.53 5.89 -8.62
C LEU A 131 -7.68 5.79 -7.61
N HIS A 132 -7.45 5.18 -6.45
CA HIS A 132 -8.53 4.75 -5.53
C HIS A 132 -8.47 5.36 -4.13
N ASN A 133 -7.42 6.11 -3.79
CA ASN A 133 -7.25 6.74 -2.48
C ASN A 133 -6.99 8.26 -2.61
N PRO A 134 -7.39 9.07 -1.62
CA PRO A 134 -7.20 10.52 -1.68
C PRO A 134 -5.72 10.93 -1.63
N GLY A 135 -5.44 12.04 -2.31
CA GLY A 135 -4.12 12.64 -2.41
C GLY A 135 -3.17 11.88 -3.34
N HIS A 136 -2.26 12.60 -3.99
CA HIS A 136 -1.25 11.99 -4.85
C HIS A 136 -0.03 11.57 -4.04
N SER A 137 0.31 10.27 -4.10
CA SER A 137 1.56 9.75 -3.59
C SER A 137 2.69 10.00 -4.61
N PRO A 138 3.89 10.43 -4.19
CA PRO A 138 5.05 10.46 -5.06
C PRO A 138 5.51 9.04 -5.46
N LEU A 139 5.16 8.02 -4.69
CA LEU A 139 5.43 6.62 -5.00
C LEU A 139 4.23 5.97 -5.72
N THR A 140 4.50 5.08 -6.68
CA THR A 140 3.50 4.15 -7.21
C THR A 140 3.35 3.00 -6.21
N ILE A 141 2.12 2.71 -5.77
CA ILE A 141 1.83 1.75 -4.71
C ILE A 141 0.72 0.82 -5.17
N LEU A 142 1.01 -0.48 -5.21
CA LEU A 142 0.02 -1.53 -5.44
C LEU A 142 -0.53 -1.98 -4.08
N LYS A 143 -1.85 -1.82 -3.88
CA LYS A 143 -2.56 -2.24 -2.68
C LYS A 143 -3.24 -3.58 -2.95
N CYS A 144 -2.80 -4.62 -2.24
CA CYS A 144 -3.29 -5.99 -2.36
C CYS A 144 -4.19 -6.32 -1.17
N PHE A 145 -5.45 -6.64 -1.43
CA PHE A 145 -6.44 -6.97 -0.39
C PHE A 145 -6.60 -8.48 -0.29
N ILE A 146 -6.26 -9.05 0.86
CA ILE A 146 -6.23 -10.50 1.09
C ILE A 146 -7.35 -10.88 2.07
N GLU A 147 -8.28 -11.72 1.64
CA GLU A 147 -9.29 -12.30 2.52
C GLU A 147 -8.63 -13.33 3.45
N CYS A 148 -8.88 -13.20 4.74
CA CYS A 148 -8.36 -14.08 5.78
C CYS A 148 -9.48 -14.66 6.64
N ASP A 149 -9.29 -15.90 7.10
CA ASP A 149 -10.16 -16.54 8.07
C ASP A 149 -10.00 -15.97 9.47
N TYR A 150 -11.10 -15.99 10.24
CA TYR A 150 -11.09 -15.71 11.67
C TYR A 150 -11.06 -17.02 12.46
N GLN A 151 -10.02 -17.24 13.27
CA GLN A 151 -9.97 -18.36 14.21
C GLN A 151 -10.14 -17.88 15.66
N ASN A 152 -9.30 -16.95 16.08
CA ASN A 152 -9.39 -16.32 17.40
C ASN A 152 -8.82 -14.89 17.34
N GLN A 153 -9.04 -14.15 18.43
CA GLN A 153 -8.53 -12.81 18.61
C GLN A 153 -8.03 -12.64 20.05
N ASN A 154 -6.82 -12.12 20.18
CA ASN A 154 -6.22 -11.71 21.44
C ASN A 154 -5.55 -10.35 21.25
N PHE A 155 -6.37 -9.32 21.01
CA PHE A 155 -5.89 -7.97 20.76
C PHE A 155 -5.25 -7.37 22.01
N GLN A 156 -4.11 -6.72 21.82
CA GLN A 156 -3.47 -5.86 22.81
C GLN A 156 -3.11 -4.54 22.14
N ALA A 157 -3.60 -3.44 22.70
CA ALA A 157 -3.26 -2.11 22.20
C ALA A 157 -1.75 -1.90 22.24
N ASN A 158 -1.22 -1.28 21.19
CA ASN A 158 0.20 -1.00 21.03
C ASN A 158 0.41 0.42 20.50
N VAL A 159 1.62 0.73 20.03
CA VAL A 159 1.96 2.09 19.55
C VAL A 159 1.31 2.44 18.21
N GLU A 160 0.90 1.44 17.43
CA GLU A 160 0.32 1.59 16.10
C GLU A 160 -1.21 1.53 16.18
N THR A 161 -1.76 0.56 16.94
CA THR A 161 -3.20 0.32 17.01
C THR A 161 -3.76 0.41 18.43
N GLN A 162 -4.84 1.19 18.57
CA GLN A 162 -5.50 1.46 19.85
C GLN A 162 -6.71 0.55 20.10
N ALA A 163 -7.36 0.08 19.04
CA ALA A 163 -8.53 -0.81 19.10
C ALA A 163 -8.61 -1.69 17.84
N ALA A 164 -9.29 -2.84 17.95
CA ALA A 164 -9.54 -3.75 16.84
C ALA A 164 -10.95 -4.33 16.96
N GLU A 165 -11.86 -3.92 16.08
CA GLU A 165 -13.30 -4.14 16.22
C GLU A 165 -13.97 -4.53 14.90
N PHE A 166 -15.12 -5.18 15.00
CA PHE A 166 -15.92 -5.62 13.85
C PHE A 166 -17.10 -4.67 13.60
N PHE A 167 -17.17 -4.10 12.39
CA PHE A 167 -18.18 -3.12 11.99
C PHE A 167 -19.11 -3.66 10.91
N ALA A 168 -20.38 -3.27 10.99
CA ALA A 168 -21.32 -3.61 9.93
C ALA A 168 -21.05 -2.73 8.68
N PRO A 169 -21.24 -3.23 7.45
CA PRO A 169 -21.01 -2.46 6.23
C PRO A 169 -21.84 -1.16 6.13
N ASP A 170 -22.98 -1.10 6.81
CA ASP A 170 -23.90 0.03 6.88
C ASP A 170 -23.69 0.92 8.12
N ASP A 171 -22.77 0.55 9.01
CA ASP A 171 -22.43 1.27 10.25
C ASP A 171 -20.89 1.32 10.44
N LEU A 172 -20.21 1.84 9.41
CA LEU A 172 -18.77 1.99 9.41
C LEU A 172 -18.33 3.23 10.21
N PRO A 173 -17.19 3.16 10.93
CA PRO A 173 -16.62 4.31 11.61
C PRO A 173 -16.01 5.30 10.62
N GLU A 174 -15.43 6.39 11.12
CA GLU A 174 -14.62 7.29 10.30
C GLU A 174 -13.36 6.57 9.81
N LEU A 175 -13.24 6.40 8.49
CA LEU A 175 -12.12 5.68 7.89
C LEU A 175 -10.92 6.59 7.63
N PHE A 176 -9.72 6.04 7.82
CA PHE A 176 -8.51 6.60 7.25
C PHE A 176 -8.44 6.24 5.75
N GLU A 177 -9.11 7.03 4.92
CA GLU A 177 -9.30 6.72 3.50
C GLU A 177 -8.01 6.60 2.67
N ALA A 178 -6.87 7.12 3.16
CA ALA A 178 -5.57 6.91 2.51
C ALA A 178 -5.04 5.47 2.68
N LYS A 179 -5.47 4.74 3.72
CA LYS A 179 -5.15 3.33 3.97
C LYS A 179 -6.23 2.40 3.41
N SER A 180 -7.51 2.71 3.62
CA SER A 180 -8.66 1.95 3.11
C SER A 180 -9.87 2.86 2.91
N SER A 181 -10.31 3.06 1.67
CA SER A 181 -11.44 3.94 1.36
C SER A 181 -12.79 3.22 1.54
N TYR A 182 -13.88 3.98 1.72
CA TYR A 182 -15.23 3.41 1.80
C TYR A 182 -15.57 2.55 0.58
N GLN A 183 -15.15 2.96 -0.62
CA GLN A 183 -15.34 2.20 -1.85
C GLN A 183 -14.59 0.86 -1.82
N GLN A 184 -13.36 0.83 -1.30
CA GLN A 184 -12.59 -0.41 -1.14
C GLN A 184 -13.28 -1.37 -0.16
N ILE A 185 -13.80 -0.86 0.97
CA ILE A 185 -14.56 -1.68 1.92
C ILE A 185 -15.84 -2.25 1.29
N ALA A 186 -16.55 -1.46 0.48
CA ALA A 186 -17.73 -1.92 -0.25
C ALA A 186 -17.39 -3.06 -1.22
N LEU A 187 -16.30 -2.96 -1.98
CA LEU A 187 -15.82 -4.04 -2.85
C LEU A 187 -15.45 -5.30 -2.07
N CYS A 188 -14.82 -5.16 -0.90
CA CYS A 188 -14.57 -6.29 -0.01
C CYS A 188 -15.87 -6.96 0.46
N HIS A 189 -16.93 -6.18 0.71
CA HIS A 189 -18.24 -6.71 1.08
C HIS A 189 -18.92 -7.44 -0.09
N GLU A 190 -18.84 -6.89 -1.31
CA GLU A 190 -19.31 -7.57 -2.52
C GLU A 190 -18.58 -8.90 -2.73
N ALA A 191 -17.26 -8.93 -2.55
CA ALA A 191 -16.47 -10.15 -2.63
C ALA A 191 -16.88 -11.20 -1.59
N TYR A 192 -17.14 -10.76 -0.36
CA TYR A 192 -17.67 -11.61 0.72
C TYR A 192 -19.03 -12.22 0.35
N GLN A 193 -19.97 -11.41 -0.13
CA GLN A 193 -21.30 -11.85 -0.57
C GLN A 193 -21.23 -12.79 -1.78
N ALA A 194 -20.31 -12.54 -2.71
CA ALA A 194 -20.13 -13.36 -3.89
C ALA A 194 -19.57 -14.77 -3.56
N GLY A 195 -18.81 -14.88 -2.46
CA GLY A 195 -18.06 -16.11 -2.13
C GLY A 195 -17.18 -16.51 -3.30
N GLU A 196 -17.00 -17.81 -3.54
CA GLU A 196 -16.14 -18.37 -4.61
C GLU A 196 -16.40 -17.84 -6.03
N ARG A 197 -17.55 -17.20 -6.27
CA ARG A 197 -17.89 -16.60 -7.57
C ARG A 197 -17.19 -15.26 -7.82
N TRP A 198 -16.56 -14.66 -6.82
CA TRP A 198 -15.83 -13.41 -6.96
C TRP A 198 -14.66 -13.57 -7.93
N GLN A 199 -14.52 -12.63 -8.86
CA GLN A 199 -13.33 -12.50 -9.71
C GLN A 199 -12.46 -11.38 -9.15
N VAL A 200 -11.16 -11.65 -9.05
CA VAL A 200 -10.19 -10.67 -8.55
C VAL A 200 -10.26 -9.40 -9.38
N LEU A 201 -10.47 -8.26 -8.72
CA LEU A 201 -10.42 -6.95 -9.39
C LEU A 201 -8.98 -6.47 -9.51
N ILE A 202 -8.59 -6.06 -10.70
CA ILE A 202 -7.23 -5.58 -11.01
C ILE A 202 -7.38 -4.36 -11.91
N ASP A 203 -6.62 -3.30 -11.63
CA ASP A 203 -6.52 -2.11 -12.48
C ASP A 203 -5.83 -2.36 -13.83
#